data_AF-A0A0B7HPR5-F1
#
_entry.id   AF-A0A0B7HPR5-F1
#
_cell.length_a   1.000
_cell.length_b   1.000
_cell.length_c   1.000
_cell.angle_alpha   90.00
_cell.angle_beta   90.00
_cell.angle_gamma   90.00
#
_symmetry.space_group_name_H-M   'P 1'
#
loop_
_entity.id
_entity.type
_entity.pdbx_description
1 polymer ?
#
loop_
_entity_poly.entity_id
_entity_poly.type
_entity_poly.pdbx_seq_one_letter_code
_entity_poly.pdbx_strand_id
1 'polypeptide(L)'
;MGLKNSPSTPLSRGFDAFAGFLHHIDAHFQTPDSLDVIRQGRLERMALQQGTYANDYFLNQTLDFIDKNANKSPFFIYLSLTVPHAELSVADIHYEKQFDSNGTSIHPNEKAFKGGHYGAQEFPKAAYAAMVSSIDYYVGQILQKVADKNIDDNTIIIFSSDNGTHVEGGRTAQDVAYFQSSGEYRGVKRDLYEGGIRVPFIVRWKGHVAPNSQSNFRGGFLGPISYFFRSSWGFSFQK
;
A
#
# COMPACT_ATOMS: atom_id res chain seq x y z
N MET A 1 2.20 -11.41 -7.73
CA MET A 1 3.42 -12.25 -7.72
C MET A 1 3.15 -13.64 -8.33
N GLY A 2 2.85 -13.76 -9.63
CA GLY A 2 2.60 -15.05 -10.35
C GLY A 2 1.84 -16.16 -9.61
N LEU A 3 1.93 -17.41 -10.08
CA LEU A 3 1.29 -18.57 -9.48
C LEU A 3 2.29 -19.36 -8.60
N LYS A 4 1.81 -20.22 -7.69
CA LYS A 4 2.62 -21.01 -6.73
C LYS A 4 3.82 -21.76 -7.35
N ASN A 5 3.71 -22.19 -8.60
CA ASN A 5 4.76 -22.94 -9.32
C ASN A 5 5.53 -22.07 -10.33
N SER A 6 5.45 -20.75 -10.21
CA SER A 6 6.15 -19.80 -11.07
C SER A 6 7.52 -19.42 -10.51
N PRO A 7 8.52 -19.11 -11.35
CA PRO A 7 9.78 -18.50 -10.90
C PRO A 7 9.61 -17.08 -10.31
N SER A 8 8.38 -16.59 -10.16
CA SER A 8 8.05 -15.27 -9.60
C SER A 8 7.49 -15.34 -8.18
N THR A 9 7.57 -16.48 -7.48
CA THR A 9 7.14 -16.56 -6.08
C THR A 9 8.09 -15.76 -5.16
N PRO A 10 7.63 -15.27 -4.00
CA PRO A 10 8.50 -14.57 -3.04
C PRO A 10 9.71 -15.41 -2.65
N LEU A 11 9.52 -16.72 -2.42
CA LEU A 11 10.59 -17.64 -2.08
C LEU A 11 11.66 -17.72 -3.19
N SER A 12 11.24 -17.77 -4.47
CA SER A 12 12.17 -17.73 -5.62
C SER A 12 12.83 -16.36 -5.84
N ARG A 13 12.37 -15.30 -5.16
CA ARG A 13 12.91 -13.94 -5.23
C ARG A 13 13.72 -13.54 -4.00
N GLY A 14 14.07 -14.51 -3.16
CA GLY A 14 14.95 -14.30 -2.02
C GLY A 14 14.27 -13.73 -0.77
N PHE A 15 12.94 -13.81 -0.68
CA PHE A 15 12.23 -13.45 0.55
C PHE A 15 12.29 -14.60 1.55
N ASP A 16 12.82 -14.34 2.75
CA ASP A 16 12.85 -15.30 3.87
C ASP A 16 11.50 -15.39 4.60
N ALA A 17 10.69 -14.34 4.51
CA ALA A 17 9.37 -14.23 5.10
C ALA A 17 8.39 -13.63 4.08
N PHE A 18 7.16 -14.14 4.07
CA PHE A 18 6.09 -13.64 3.22
C PHE A 18 4.74 -13.92 3.87
N ALA A 19 3.83 -12.97 3.74
CA ALA A 19 2.41 -13.15 3.95
C ALA A 19 1.67 -12.22 2.99
N GLY A 20 0.90 -12.79 2.07
CA GLY A 20 0.24 -11.99 1.04
C GLY A 20 -0.42 -12.83 -0.03
N PHE A 21 -0.80 -12.16 -1.12
CA PHE A 21 -1.41 -12.81 -2.28
C PHE A 21 -0.37 -13.08 -3.35
N LEU A 22 -0.37 -14.30 -3.91
CA LEU A 22 0.41 -14.56 -5.12
C LEU A 22 -0.28 -13.99 -6.36
N HIS A 23 -1.61 -14.07 -6.41
CA HIS A 23 -2.41 -13.62 -7.56
C HIS A 23 -3.17 -12.33 -7.29
N HIS A 24 -3.27 -11.45 -8.30
CA HIS A 24 -3.91 -10.14 -8.15
C HIS A 24 -5.43 -10.22 -7.95
N ILE A 25 -6.09 -11.26 -8.49
CA ILE A 25 -7.53 -11.47 -8.28
C ILE A 25 -7.84 -11.64 -6.78
N ASP A 26 -7.03 -12.43 -6.07
CA ASP A 26 -7.20 -12.62 -4.62
C ASP A 26 -7.04 -11.29 -3.87
N ALA A 27 -6.15 -10.42 -4.37
CA ALA A 27 -5.86 -9.10 -3.80
C ALA A 27 -6.94 -8.04 -4.06
N HIS A 28 -8.00 -8.34 -4.81
CA HIS A 28 -9.15 -7.44 -4.94
C HIS A 28 -9.97 -7.35 -3.64
N PHE A 29 -10.02 -8.44 -2.88
CA PHE A 29 -10.86 -8.54 -1.68
C PHE A 29 -10.11 -8.10 -0.43
N GLN A 30 -10.73 -7.19 0.33
CA GLN A 30 -10.10 -6.62 1.52
C GLN A 30 -10.21 -7.54 2.75
N THR A 31 -11.15 -8.49 2.73
CA THR A 31 -11.34 -9.51 3.78
C THR A 31 -11.24 -10.93 3.20
N PRO A 32 -10.04 -11.39 2.84
CA PRO A 32 -9.84 -12.70 2.23
C PRO A 32 -9.99 -13.84 3.25
N ASP A 33 -10.37 -15.03 2.77
CA ASP A 33 -10.43 -16.24 3.60
C ASP A 33 -9.05 -16.87 3.83
N SER A 34 -8.05 -16.53 3.03
CA SER A 34 -6.71 -17.12 3.10
C SER A 34 -5.62 -16.25 2.47
N LEU A 35 -4.38 -16.49 2.90
CA LEU A 35 -3.17 -15.88 2.35
C LEU A 35 -2.11 -16.94 2.07
N ASP A 36 -1.20 -16.65 1.14
CA ASP A 36 0.02 -17.43 0.95
C ASP A 36 1.10 -16.93 1.92
N VAL A 37 1.77 -17.85 2.62
CA VAL A 37 2.79 -17.55 3.62
C VAL A 37 4.04 -18.41 3.42
N ILE A 38 5.20 -17.89 3.83
CA ILE A 38 6.42 -18.70 3.96
C ILE A 38 6.54 -19.20 5.39
N ARG A 39 6.54 -20.53 5.58
CA ARG A 39 6.83 -21.19 6.85
C ARG A 39 7.88 -22.28 6.66
N GLN A 40 8.92 -22.25 7.50
CA GLN A 40 10.00 -23.24 7.47
C GLN A 40 10.56 -23.46 6.05
N GLY A 41 10.80 -22.37 5.31
CA GLY A 41 11.34 -22.41 3.95
C GLY A 41 10.38 -22.92 2.88
N ARG A 42 9.07 -23.03 3.17
CA ARG A 42 8.06 -23.51 2.21
C ARG A 42 6.92 -22.51 2.05
N LEU A 43 6.43 -22.40 0.83
CA LEU A 43 5.27 -21.59 0.49
C LEU A 43 3.98 -22.41 0.65
N GLU A 44 3.11 -21.97 1.54
CA GLU A 44 1.87 -22.65 1.89
C GLU A 44 0.69 -21.67 1.93
N ARG A 45 -0.53 -22.20 1.74
CA ARG A 45 -1.75 -21.42 1.87
C ARG A 45 -2.26 -21.57 3.30
N MET A 46 -2.50 -20.44 3.95
CA MET A 46 -2.96 -20.35 5.35
C MET A 46 -4.36 -19.73 5.37
N ALA A 47 -5.30 -20.42 6.02
CA ALA A 47 -6.63 -19.88 6.28
C ALA A 47 -6.56 -18.73 7.30
N LEU A 48 -7.36 -17.70 7.09
CA LEU A 48 -7.53 -16.59 8.01
C LEU A 48 -8.81 -16.75 8.83
N GLN A 49 -8.85 -16.06 9.98
CA GLN A 49 -10.09 -15.92 10.72
C GLN A 49 -11.08 -15.11 9.88
N GLN A 50 -12.35 -15.51 9.88
CA GLN A 50 -13.41 -14.80 9.16
C GLN A 50 -13.44 -13.32 9.56
N GLY A 51 -13.51 -12.44 8.56
CA GLY A 51 -13.53 -10.99 8.75
C GLY A 51 -12.16 -10.35 8.96
N THR A 52 -11.06 -11.10 8.85
CA THR A 52 -9.70 -10.53 8.90
C THR A 52 -9.52 -9.52 7.76
N TYR A 53 -9.18 -8.28 8.10
CA TYR A 53 -8.79 -7.27 7.12
C TYR A 53 -7.35 -7.50 6.67
N ALA A 54 -7.13 -7.68 5.36
CA ALA A 54 -5.83 -8.07 4.81
C ALA A 54 -4.72 -7.07 5.16
N ASN A 55 -5.01 -5.77 5.07
CA ASN A 55 -4.02 -4.73 5.31
C ASN A 55 -3.61 -4.62 6.78
N ASP A 56 -4.54 -4.82 7.72
CA ASP A 56 -4.22 -4.91 9.14
C ASP A 56 -3.33 -6.13 9.42
N TYR A 57 -3.62 -7.26 8.76
CA TYR A 57 -2.77 -8.43 8.86
C TYR A 57 -1.36 -8.14 8.33
N PHE A 58 -1.22 -7.52 7.17
CA PHE A 58 0.08 -7.15 6.60
C PHE A 58 0.85 -6.17 7.48
N LEU A 59 0.17 -5.17 8.06
CA LEU A 59 0.77 -4.27 9.03
C LEU A 59 1.29 -5.05 10.24
N ASN A 60 0.46 -5.89 10.85
CA ASN A 60 0.86 -6.67 12.03
C ASN A 60 2.04 -7.59 11.75
N GLN A 61 2.08 -8.26 10.59
CA GLN A 61 3.26 -9.05 10.19
C GLN A 61 4.50 -8.19 10.00
N THR A 62 4.35 -6.98 9.44
CA THR A 62 5.45 -6.03 9.26
C THR A 62 6.01 -5.57 10.61
N LEU A 63 5.15 -5.18 11.54
CA LEU A 63 5.55 -4.73 12.88
C LEU A 63 6.23 -5.85 13.67
N ASP A 64 5.67 -7.05 13.64
CA ASP A 64 6.25 -8.24 14.28
C ASP A 64 7.61 -8.62 13.66
N PHE A 65 7.75 -8.50 12.34
CA PHE A 65 9.02 -8.73 11.66
C PHE A 65 10.08 -7.71 12.10
N ILE A 66 9.75 -6.42 12.19
CA ILE A 66 10.66 -5.39 12.71
C ILE A 66 11.00 -5.70 14.17
N ASP A 67 10.01 -6.05 15.00
CA ASP A 67 10.21 -6.39 16.41
C ASP A 67 11.22 -7.53 16.58
N LYS A 68 11.17 -8.55 15.72
CA LYS A 68 12.03 -9.73 15.78
C LYS A 68 13.43 -9.50 15.21
N ASN A 69 13.61 -8.59 14.24
CA ASN A 69 14.84 -8.46 13.47
C ASN A 69 15.63 -7.17 13.75
N ALA A 70 15.00 -6.17 14.35
CA ALA A 70 15.68 -4.93 14.74
C ALA A 70 16.95 -5.24 15.55
N ASN A 71 18.04 -4.56 15.19
CA ASN A 71 19.36 -4.67 15.83
C ASN A 71 20.05 -6.06 15.70
N LYS A 72 19.53 -6.98 14.89
CA LYS A 72 20.17 -8.30 14.64
C LYS A 72 20.94 -8.33 13.32
N SER A 73 20.29 -7.93 12.24
CA SER A 73 20.85 -7.87 10.89
C SER A 73 20.11 -6.83 10.05
N PRO A 74 20.75 -6.29 8.99
CA PRO A 74 20.03 -5.52 7.99
C PRO A 74 18.89 -6.35 7.39
N PHE A 75 17.77 -5.71 7.10
CA PHE A 75 16.62 -6.37 6.50
C PHE A 75 15.97 -5.49 5.44
N PHE A 76 15.21 -6.11 4.55
CA PHE A 76 14.41 -5.46 3.54
C PHE A 76 12.94 -5.85 3.71
N ILE A 77 12.06 -4.85 3.71
CA ILE A 77 10.61 -5.04 3.77
C ILE A 77 9.99 -4.43 2.51
N TYR A 78 9.20 -5.23 1.80
CA TYR A 78 8.35 -4.76 0.72
C TYR A 78 6.89 -4.93 1.14
N LEU A 79 6.29 -3.84 1.64
CA LEU A 79 4.90 -3.80 2.05
C LEU A 79 4.05 -3.23 0.91
N SER A 80 3.35 -4.10 0.18
CA SER A 80 2.40 -3.72 -0.85
C SER A 80 0.97 -3.85 -0.31
N LEU A 81 0.44 -2.75 0.22
CA LEU A 81 -0.96 -2.67 0.66
C LEU A 81 -1.90 -2.86 -0.55
N THR A 82 -3.07 -3.47 -0.32
CA THR A 82 -4.11 -3.58 -1.34
C THR A 82 -5.01 -2.36 -1.38
N VAL A 83 -5.08 -1.58 -0.31
CA VAL A 83 -5.74 -0.28 -0.31
C VAL A 83 -4.89 0.77 -1.05
N PRO A 84 -5.51 1.73 -1.77
CA PRO A 84 -6.95 1.95 -1.89
C PRO A 84 -7.49 1.37 -3.22
N HIS A 85 -7.08 0.16 -3.62
CA HIS A 85 -7.63 -0.48 -4.81
C HIS A 85 -9.15 -0.67 -4.71
N ALA A 86 -9.80 -0.87 -5.85
CA ALA A 86 -11.24 -1.11 -5.92
C ALA A 86 -11.67 -2.40 -5.20
N GLU A 87 -12.95 -2.37 -4.82
CA GLU A 87 -13.59 -2.93 -3.60
C GLU A 87 -13.44 -2.00 -2.40
N LEU A 88 -14.30 -0.97 -2.37
CA LEU A 88 -14.32 0.05 -1.33
C LEU A 88 -14.92 -0.48 -0.02
N SER A 89 -14.27 -1.48 0.57
CA SER A 89 -14.61 -2.09 1.84
C SER A 89 -13.59 -1.65 2.91
N VAL A 90 -14.10 -1.01 3.96
CA VAL A 90 -13.29 -0.53 5.08
C VAL A 90 -13.97 -0.95 6.37
N ALA A 91 -13.21 -1.56 7.27
CA ALA A 91 -13.72 -2.12 8.52
C ALA A 91 -13.19 -1.39 9.77
N ASP A 92 -12.54 -0.24 9.60
CA ASP A 92 -11.81 0.44 10.67
C ASP A 92 -12.46 1.77 11.12
N ILE A 93 -11.90 2.31 12.20
CA ILE A 93 -12.29 3.59 12.79
C ILE A 93 -12.19 4.78 11.82
N HIS A 94 -11.42 4.65 10.73
CA HIS A 94 -11.31 5.71 9.75
C HIS A 94 -12.58 5.83 8.90
N TYR A 95 -13.36 4.76 8.75
CA TYR A 95 -14.66 4.80 8.10
C TYR A 95 -15.68 5.58 8.92
N GLU A 96 -15.77 5.31 10.23
CA GLU A 96 -16.66 6.02 11.15
C GLU A 96 -16.39 7.53 11.15
N LYS A 97 -15.12 7.95 11.03
CA LYS A 97 -14.72 9.35 10.94
C LYS A 97 -15.20 10.08 9.68
N GLN A 98 -15.74 9.37 8.68
CA GLN A 98 -16.30 9.97 7.48
C GLN A 98 -17.80 10.29 7.60
N PHE A 99 -18.36 10.16 8.79
CA PHE A 99 -19.76 10.45 9.08
C PHE A 99 -19.89 11.47 10.20
N ASP A 100 -20.94 12.28 10.13
CA ASP A 100 -21.32 13.18 11.22
C ASP A 100 -22.03 12.42 12.36
N SER A 101 -22.41 13.14 13.42
CA SER A 101 -23.11 12.54 14.57
C SER A 101 -24.49 11.94 14.23
N ASN A 102 -25.05 12.25 13.07
CA ASN A 102 -26.33 11.72 12.60
C ASN A 102 -26.14 10.51 11.66
N GLY A 103 -24.90 10.04 11.46
CA GLY A 103 -24.59 8.96 10.52
C GLY A 103 -24.68 9.37 9.05
N THR A 104 -24.67 10.67 8.75
CA THR A 104 -24.64 11.18 7.37
C THR A 104 -23.20 11.34 6.93
N SER A 105 -22.87 10.89 5.71
CA SER A 105 -21.53 11.08 5.17
C SER A 105 -21.17 12.56 5.13
N ILE A 106 -19.96 12.91 5.59
CA ILE A 106 -19.43 14.28 5.52
C ILE A 106 -19.07 14.67 4.07
N HIS A 107 -19.09 13.71 3.14
CA HIS A 107 -18.86 13.96 1.73
C HIS A 107 -20.19 14.18 1.00
N PRO A 108 -20.31 15.25 0.20
CA PRO A 108 -21.55 15.55 -0.50
C PRO A 108 -21.78 14.61 -1.68
N ASN A 109 -23.03 14.50 -2.11
CA ASN A 109 -23.44 13.80 -3.34
C ASN A 109 -22.95 12.35 -3.41
N GLU A 110 -23.06 11.61 -2.31
CA GLU A 110 -22.80 10.18 -2.31
C GLU A 110 -23.78 9.45 -3.22
N LYS A 111 -23.26 8.46 -3.95
CA LYS A 111 -24.06 7.64 -4.85
C LYS A 111 -23.70 6.19 -4.61
N ALA A 112 -24.64 5.47 -4.00
CA ALA A 112 -24.47 4.05 -3.72
C ALA A 112 -24.08 3.26 -4.98
N PHE A 113 -23.01 2.49 -4.86
CA PHE A 113 -22.60 1.49 -5.82
C PHE A 113 -23.30 0.18 -5.49
N LYS A 114 -24.14 -0.29 -6.41
CA LYS A 114 -24.98 -1.50 -6.21
C LYS A 114 -24.19 -2.82 -6.26
N GLY A 115 -22.88 -2.76 -6.49
CA GLY A 115 -22.04 -3.93 -6.70
C GLY A 115 -21.94 -4.33 -8.19
N GLY A 116 -21.06 -5.28 -8.46
CA GLY A 116 -20.76 -5.81 -9.78
C GLY A 116 -19.54 -6.73 -9.70
N HIS A 117 -18.48 -6.39 -10.44
CA HIS A 117 -17.17 -7.04 -10.26
C HIS A 117 -16.59 -6.82 -8.86
N TYR A 118 -16.93 -5.71 -8.21
CA TYR A 118 -16.59 -5.39 -6.82
C TYR A 118 -17.84 -5.38 -5.94
N GLY A 119 -17.65 -5.51 -4.62
CA GLY A 119 -18.73 -5.43 -3.63
C GLY A 119 -19.52 -4.12 -3.69
N ALA A 120 -20.78 -4.18 -3.24
CA ALA A 120 -21.61 -2.99 -3.10
C ALA A 120 -21.06 -2.06 -2.01
N GLN A 121 -21.23 -0.75 -2.19
CA GLN A 121 -20.82 0.26 -1.22
C GLN A 121 -21.79 1.45 -1.28
N GLU A 122 -22.44 1.74 -0.16
CA GLU A 122 -23.44 2.81 -0.03
C GLU A 122 -22.82 4.21 -0.09
N PHE A 123 -21.63 4.38 0.49
CA PHE A 123 -20.92 5.66 0.58
C PHE A 123 -19.50 5.57 -0.03
N PRO A 124 -19.36 5.54 -1.37
CA PRO A 124 -18.05 5.36 -2.02
C PRO A 124 -16.99 6.42 -1.70
N LYS A 125 -17.35 7.71 -1.53
CA LYS A 125 -16.35 8.74 -1.19
C LYS A 125 -15.86 8.55 0.23
N ALA A 126 -16.75 8.31 1.18
CA ALA A 126 -16.42 7.99 2.56
C ALA A 126 -15.50 6.77 2.63
N ALA A 127 -15.87 5.67 1.98
CA ALA A 127 -15.06 4.46 1.97
C ALA A 127 -13.66 4.71 1.38
N TYR A 128 -13.55 5.46 0.28
CA TYR A 128 -12.25 5.80 -0.30
C TYR A 128 -11.40 6.70 0.61
N ALA A 129 -11.98 7.75 1.19
CA ALA A 129 -11.27 8.64 2.12
C ALA A 129 -10.79 7.89 3.37
N ALA A 130 -11.60 6.95 3.85
CA ALA A 130 -11.22 6.06 4.94
C ALA A 130 -10.03 5.18 4.57
N MET A 131 -10.03 4.51 3.40
CA MET A 131 -8.87 3.72 2.93
C MET A 131 -7.58 4.52 2.84
N VAL A 132 -7.65 5.76 2.34
CA VAL A 132 -6.48 6.65 2.26
C VAL A 132 -5.99 6.99 3.67
N SER A 133 -6.90 7.22 4.61
CA SER A 133 -6.57 7.46 6.02
C SER A 133 -5.95 6.22 6.68
N SER A 134 -6.40 5.01 6.35
CA SER A 134 -5.81 3.77 6.84
C SER A 134 -4.37 3.61 6.37
N ILE A 135 -4.06 3.96 5.10
CA ILE A 135 -2.68 3.95 4.59
C ILE A 135 -1.79 4.89 5.40
N ASP A 136 -2.25 6.12 5.66
CA ASP A 136 -1.51 7.09 6.49
C ASP A 136 -1.27 6.54 7.90
N TYR A 137 -2.30 5.95 8.51
CA TYR A 137 -2.18 5.28 9.80
C TYR A 137 -1.15 4.15 9.78
N TYR A 138 -1.18 3.26 8.78
CA TYR A 138 -0.22 2.16 8.65
C TYR A 138 1.22 2.65 8.50
N VAL A 139 1.44 3.70 7.69
CA VAL A 139 2.75 4.35 7.57
C VAL A 139 3.19 4.91 8.93
N GLY A 140 2.29 5.58 9.64
CA GLY A 140 2.53 6.09 11.00
C GLY A 140 2.95 5.00 11.99
N GLN A 141 2.28 3.85 11.98
CA GLN A 141 2.63 2.71 12.84
C GLN A 141 4.04 2.17 12.55
N ILE A 142 4.43 2.09 11.27
CA ILE A 142 5.76 1.63 10.87
C ILE A 142 6.83 2.65 11.30
N LEU A 143 6.60 3.94 11.09
CA LEU A 143 7.50 5.00 11.52
C LEU A 143 7.70 4.97 13.04
N GLN A 144 6.61 4.83 13.80
CA GLN A 144 6.68 4.73 15.25
C GLN A 144 7.47 3.49 15.68
N LYS A 145 7.21 2.32 15.07
CA LYS A 145 7.94 1.08 15.38
C LYS A 145 9.44 1.18 15.12
N VAL A 146 9.83 1.80 13.99
CA VAL A 146 11.23 2.06 13.65
C VAL A 146 11.89 2.98 14.68
N ALA A 147 11.18 4.01 15.13
CA ALA A 147 11.65 4.91 16.19
C ALA A 147 11.78 4.19 17.54
N ASP A 148 10.76 3.43 17.97
CA ASP A 148 10.76 2.67 19.23
C ASP A 148 11.89 1.65 19.30
N LYS A 149 12.31 1.11 18.15
CA LYS A 149 13.44 0.18 18.04
C LYS A 149 14.80 0.84 17.92
N ASN A 150 14.83 2.17 17.90
CA ASN A 150 16.05 2.98 17.76
C ASN A 150 16.86 2.62 16.50
N ILE A 151 16.19 2.24 15.41
CA ILE A 151 16.82 1.92 14.12
C ILE A 151 16.59 3.02 13.08
N ASP A 152 15.99 4.14 13.48
CA ASP A 152 15.53 5.21 12.58
C ASP A 152 16.67 5.84 11.75
N ASP A 153 17.83 6.03 12.35
CA ASP A 153 19.01 6.63 11.69
C ASP A 153 19.64 5.69 10.65
N ASN A 154 19.35 4.39 10.73
CA ASN A 154 19.85 3.35 9.83
C ASN A 154 18.72 2.69 9.02
N THR A 155 17.57 3.36 8.87
CA THR A 155 16.44 2.86 8.08
C THR A 155 16.11 3.84 6.95
N ILE A 156 16.09 3.33 5.73
CA ILE A 156 15.51 4.05 4.58
C ILE A 156 14.06 3.62 4.44
N ILE A 157 13.17 4.60 4.36
CA ILE A 157 11.75 4.38 4.08
C ILE A 157 11.41 5.05 2.76
N ILE A 158 10.84 4.28 1.84
CA ILE A 158 10.35 4.76 0.55
C ILE A 158 8.84 4.52 0.51
N PHE A 159 8.08 5.57 0.23
CA PHE A 159 6.64 5.50 0.01
C PHE A 159 6.33 5.89 -1.43
N SER A 160 5.54 5.06 -2.12
CA SER A 160 5.12 5.30 -3.49
C SER A 160 3.81 4.59 -3.80
N SER A 161 3.21 4.90 -4.95
CA SER A 161 2.13 4.12 -5.56
C SER A 161 2.59 3.45 -6.86
N ASP A 162 1.83 2.47 -7.35
CA ASP A 162 2.12 1.71 -8.58
C ASP A 162 1.49 2.33 -9.84
N ASN A 163 0.40 3.09 -9.69
CA ASN A 163 -0.26 3.84 -10.77
C ASN A 163 -1.08 5.02 -10.21
N GLY A 164 -1.63 5.84 -11.10
CA GLY A 164 -2.58 6.90 -10.75
C GLY A 164 -3.89 6.40 -10.13
N THR A 165 -4.73 7.34 -9.69
CA THR A 165 -6.03 7.06 -9.04
C THR A 165 -7.00 6.30 -9.95
N HIS A 166 -8.02 5.62 -9.41
CA HIS A 166 -8.98 4.82 -10.18
C HIS A 166 -10.41 5.38 -10.12
N VAL A 167 -11.24 5.01 -11.10
CA VAL A 167 -12.70 5.24 -11.16
C VAL A 167 -13.49 3.92 -11.11
N GLU A 168 -12.93 2.96 -10.40
CA GLU A 168 -13.46 1.59 -10.26
C GLU A 168 -14.19 1.43 -8.91
N GLY A 169 -15.05 0.43 -8.77
CA GLY A 169 -15.67 0.06 -7.49
C GLY A 169 -16.64 1.09 -6.90
N GLY A 170 -17.28 1.90 -7.75
CA GLY A 170 -18.22 2.94 -7.32
C GLY A 170 -17.66 4.36 -7.37
N ARG A 171 -16.34 4.52 -7.52
CA ARG A 171 -15.72 5.83 -7.77
C ARG A 171 -15.99 6.32 -9.18
N THR A 172 -16.09 7.63 -9.34
CA THR A 172 -16.38 8.32 -10.61
C THR A 172 -15.34 9.41 -10.89
N ALA A 173 -15.36 9.97 -12.11
CA ALA A 173 -14.51 11.11 -12.45
C ALA A 173 -14.82 12.35 -11.59
N GLN A 174 -16.08 12.51 -11.15
CA GLN A 174 -16.48 13.57 -10.23
C GLN A 174 -15.82 13.38 -8.85
N ASP A 175 -15.70 12.15 -8.37
CA ASP A 175 -15.03 11.86 -7.09
C ASP A 175 -13.53 12.12 -7.18
N VAL A 176 -12.90 11.79 -8.32
CA VAL A 176 -11.49 12.11 -8.60
C VAL A 176 -11.26 13.62 -8.56
N ALA A 177 -12.16 14.41 -9.16
CA ALA A 177 -12.09 15.86 -9.13
C ALA A 177 -12.33 16.43 -7.72
N TYR A 178 -13.32 15.91 -7.00
CA TYR A 178 -13.65 16.32 -5.63
C TYR A 178 -12.48 16.16 -4.67
N PHE A 179 -11.81 15.00 -4.70
CA PHE A 179 -10.63 14.73 -3.87
C PHE A 179 -9.31 15.25 -4.47
N GLN A 180 -9.35 15.86 -5.65
CA GLN A 180 -8.14 16.24 -6.41
C GLN A 180 -7.15 15.07 -6.53
N SER A 181 -7.64 13.85 -6.74
CA SER A 181 -6.82 12.63 -6.64
C SER A 181 -5.71 12.54 -7.70
N SER A 182 -5.87 13.21 -8.84
CA SER A 182 -4.83 13.36 -9.87
C SER A 182 -4.12 14.72 -9.80
N GLY A 183 -4.42 15.55 -8.80
CA GLY A 183 -3.97 16.95 -8.74
C GLY A 183 -4.42 17.76 -9.95
N GLU A 184 -3.49 18.54 -10.51
CA GLU A 184 -3.67 19.30 -11.76
C GLU A 184 -3.55 18.43 -13.03
N TYR A 185 -3.23 17.14 -12.88
CA TYR A 185 -2.87 16.28 -14.00
C TYR A 185 -4.07 15.58 -14.63
N ARG A 186 -4.05 15.49 -15.96
CA ARG A 186 -5.06 14.78 -16.74
C ARG A 186 -4.92 13.26 -16.58
N GLY A 187 -6.04 12.57 -16.47
CA GLY A 187 -6.13 11.11 -16.58
C GLY A 187 -6.14 10.38 -15.25
N VAL A 188 -6.39 9.08 -15.33
CA VAL A 188 -6.52 8.13 -14.21
C VAL A 188 -5.85 6.81 -14.58
N LYS A 189 -5.84 5.82 -13.68
CA LYS A 189 -5.36 4.45 -13.91
C LYS A 189 -5.78 3.94 -15.30
N ARG A 190 -4.82 3.37 -16.03
CA ARG A 190 -4.87 2.93 -17.45
C ARG A 190 -4.68 4.03 -18.50
N ASP A 191 -4.69 5.30 -18.15
CA ASP A 191 -4.28 6.37 -19.05
C ASP A 191 -2.75 6.51 -19.08
N LEU A 192 -2.21 6.89 -20.24
CA LEU A 192 -0.81 7.32 -20.39
C LEU A 192 -0.62 8.83 -20.14
N TYR A 193 -1.67 9.53 -19.70
CA TYR A 193 -1.56 10.92 -19.26
C TYR A 193 -0.98 10.99 -17.84
N GLU A 194 -0.43 12.15 -17.47
CA GLU A 194 0.27 12.34 -16.19
C GLU A 194 -0.53 11.88 -14.97
N GLY A 195 -1.84 12.08 -14.91
CA GLY A 195 -2.67 11.63 -13.78
C GLY A 195 -2.84 10.10 -13.69
N GLY A 196 -2.51 9.35 -14.75
CA GLY A 196 -2.49 7.89 -14.76
C GLY A 196 -1.14 7.26 -14.38
N ILE A 197 -0.04 8.01 -14.53
CA ILE A 197 1.34 7.47 -14.37
C ILE A 197 2.21 8.23 -13.35
N ARG A 198 1.89 9.48 -13.02
CA ARG A 198 2.60 10.27 -12.01
C ARG A 198 2.02 9.93 -10.64
N VAL A 199 2.89 9.49 -9.74
CA VAL A 199 2.54 9.00 -8.40
C VAL A 199 3.39 9.71 -7.34
N PRO A 200 2.94 9.77 -6.08
CA PRO A 200 3.79 10.24 -4.98
C PRO A 200 5.04 9.34 -4.89
N PHE A 201 6.19 9.96 -4.62
CA PHE A 201 7.44 9.26 -4.32
C PHE A 201 8.18 10.00 -3.22
N ILE A 202 8.19 9.44 -2.01
CA ILE A 202 8.76 10.06 -0.82
C ILE A 202 9.88 9.15 -0.32
N VAL A 203 11.05 9.72 -0.02
CA VAL A 203 12.16 9.02 0.60
C VAL A 203 12.52 9.69 1.90
N ARG A 204 12.65 8.89 2.96
CA ARG A 204 13.10 9.34 4.27
C ARG A 204 14.30 8.50 4.70
N TRP A 205 15.40 9.16 5.03
CA TRP A 205 16.56 8.55 5.69
C TRP A 205 17.20 9.60 6.58
N LYS A 206 17.02 9.44 7.89
CA LYS A 206 17.41 10.44 8.89
C LYS A 206 18.93 10.63 8.89
N GLY A 207 19.38 11.88 8.80
CA GLY A 207 20.80 12.24 8.69
C GLY A 207 21.40 12.19 7.27
N HIS A 208 20.68 11.61 6.29
CA HIS A 208 21.19 11.44 4.91
C HIS A 208 20.36 12.18 3.87
N VAL A 209 19.03 12.18 4.00
CA VAL A 209 18.12 12.97 3.15
C VAL A 209 17.69 14.20 3.92
N ALA A 210 17.86 15.39 3.32
CA ALA A 210 17.46 16.64 3.94
C ALA A 210 15.94 16.64 4.24
N PRO A 211 15.51 16.91 5.48
CA PRO A 211 14.10 16.94 5.82
C PRO A 211 13.38 18.08 5.08
N ASN A 212 12.10 17.88 4.78
CA ASN A 212 11.25 18.87 4.08
C ASN A 212 11.83 19.38 2.75
N SER A 213 12.65 18.57 2.08
CA SER A 213 13.20 18.89 0.78
C SER A 213 12.34 18.33 -0.36
N GLN A 214 12.45 18.93 -1.54
CA GLN A 214 11.75 18.51 -2.75
C GLN A 214 12.76 18.36 -3.90
N SER A 215 12.46 17.45 -4.83
CA SER A 215 13.25 17.24 -6.03
C SER A 215 12.35 17.20 -7.25
N ASN A 216 12.76 17.89 -8.31
CA ASN A 216 12.09 17.88 -9.61
C ASN A 216 12.66 16.81 -10.56
N PHE A 217 13.47 15.88 -10.05
CA PHE A 217 14.00 14.78 -10.83
C PHE A 217 12.86 13.90 -11.37
N ARG A 218 12.85 13.68 -12.69
CA ARG A 218 11.84 12.86 -13.36
C ARG A 218 12.41 11.48 -13.62
N GLY A 219 11.84 10.46 -12.98
CA GLY A 219 12.21 9.06 -13.19
C GLY A 219 10.98 8.15 -13.13
N GLY A 220 10.99 7.07 -13.90
CA GLY A 220 10.01 5.99 -13.74
C GLY A 220 10.33 5.14 -12.51
N PHE A 221 9.35 4.41 -11.97
CA PHE A 221 9.40 3.70 -10.68
C PHE A 221 10.76 3.02 -10.32
N LEU A 222 11.38 2.30 -11.27
CA LEU A 222 12.65 1.58 -11.04
C LEU A 222 13.91 2.48 -11.07
N GLY A 223 13.83 3.66 -11.69
CA GLY A 223 14.96 4.58 -11.85
C GLY A 223 15.44 5.18 -10.53
N PRO A 224 14.59 5.92 -9.79
CA PRO A 224 14.96 6.51 -8.51
C PRO A 224 15.43 5.48 -7.48
N ILE A 225 14.78 4.32 -7.42
CA ILE A 225 15.14 3.23 -6.49
C ILE A 225 16.56 2.72 -6.78
N SER A 226 16.85 2.38 -8.05
CA SER A 226 18.15 1.86 -8.44
C SER A 226 19.28 2.90 -8.31
N TYR A 227 18.99 4.18 -8.58
CA TYR A 227 19.95 5.26 -8.37
C TYR A 227 20.25 5.45 -6.88
N PHE A 228 19.22 5.49 -6.03
CA PHE A 228 19.37 5.72 -4.58
C PHE A 228 20.19 4.62 -3.89
N PHE A 229 19.97 3.35 -4.26
CA PHE A 229 20.78 2.25 -3.72
C PHE A 229 22.23 2.26 -4.22
N ARG A 230 22.45 2.67 -5.47
CA ARG A 230 23.81 2.80 -6.03
C ARG A 230 24.59 3.97 -5.41
N SER A 231 23.95 5.12 -5.27
CA SER A 231 24.61 6.33 -4.77
C SER A 231 24.94 6.26 -3.29
N SER A 232 24.16 5.50 -2.52
CA SER A 232 24.23 5.58 -1.06
C SER A 232 24.69 4.31 -0.37
N TRP A 233 24.69 3.16 -1.06
CA TRP A 233 25.10 1.88 -0.45
C TRP A 233 26.08 1.05 -1.29
N GLY A 234 26.50 1.51 -2.47
CA GLY A 234 27.39 0.72 -3.33
C GLY A 234 26.80 -0.62 -3.79
N PHE A 235 25.49 -0.86 -3.59
CA PHE A 235 24.83 -2.06 -4.06
C PHE A 235 24.70 -2.02 -5.58
N SER A 236 25.54 -2.82 -6.25
CA SER A 236 25.32 -3.25 -7.61
C SER A 236 24.26 -4.34 -7.60
N PHE A 237 23.05 -4.06 -8.08
CA PHE A 237 22.18 -5.13 -8.59
C PHE A 237 22.92 -5.81 -9.73
N GLN A 238 23.59 -6.93 -9.46
CA GLN A 238 24.06 -7.81 -10.52
C GLN A 238 22.80 -8.43 -11.16
N LYS A 239 22.76 -8.37 -12.49
CA LYS A 239 21.67 -8.90 -13.31
C LYS A 239 21.54 -10.41 -13.16
#